data_AF-A0A7X1WL54-F1
#
_entry.id   AF-A0A7X1WL54-F1
#
_cell.length_a   1.000
_cell.length_b   1.000
_cell.length_c   1.000
_cell.angle_alpha   90.00
_cell.angle_beta   90.00
_cell.angle_gamma   90.00
#
_symmetry.space_group_name_H-M   'P 1'
#
loop_
_entity.id
_entity.type
_entity.pdbx_description
1 polymer ?
#
loop_
_entity_poly.entity_id
_entity_poly.type
_entity_poly.pdbx_seq_one_letter_code
_entity_poly.pdbx_strand_id
1 'polypeptide(L)'
;MRKVIVMTAILALTACGQESNDKIEQAKAASHSTVVQVPVAHWALELTEGQRATITDTTGRLLDNGFVPYILEKDGVQHFLIGPYATEAQAREVQEQIKLKPKLEGIETDVIELPPSP
;
A
#
# COMPACT_ATOMS: atom_id res chain seq x y z
N MET A 1 0.35 -30.98 32.55
CA MET A 1 -0.39 -31.80 31.56
C MET A 1 -1.82 -31.30 31.46
N ARG A 2 -2.34 -31.23 30.21
CA ARG A 2 -3.72 -30.92 29.78
C ARG A 2 -4.11 -29.43 29.84
N LYS A 3 -4.74 -28.82 28.85
CA LYS A 3 -5.06 -29.09 27.43
C LYS A 3 -5.68 -27.77 26.97
N VAL A 4 -5.03 -27.00 26.09
CA VAL A 4 -5.61 -25.74 25.58
C VAL A 4 -6.63 -26.13 24.51
N ILE A 5 -7.91 -25.90 24.79
CA ILE A 5 -9.01 -26.15 23.86
C ILE A 5 -9.17 -24.89 23.01
N VAL A 6 -8.73 -24.96 21.76
CA VAL A 6 -9.03 -23.97 20.73
C VAL A 6 -10.43 -24.27 20.19
N MET A 7 -11.37 -23.37 20.49
CA MET A 7 -12.74 -23.40 19.98
C MET A 7 -12.78 -22.61 18.66
N THR A 8 -12.71 -23.32 17.54
CA THR A 8 -12.88 -22.72 16.20
C THR A 8 -14.37 -22.55 15.93
N ALA A 9 -14.85 -21.30 15.97
CA ALA A 9 -16.19 -20.96 15.49
C ALA A 9 -16.13 -20.69 13.98
N ILE A 10 -16.71 -21.60 13.20
CA ILE A 10 -16.92 -21.43 11.76
C ILE A 10 -18.26 -20.72 11.59
N LEU A 11 -18.24 -19.44 11.22
CA LEU A 11 -19.42 -18.72 10.78
C LEU A 11 -19.73 -19.12 9.33
N ALA A 12 -20.71 -20.00 9.16
CA ALA A 12 -21.33 -20.26 7.87
C ALA A 12 -22.27 -19.08 7.54
N LEU A 13 -21.94 -18.28 6.52
CA LEU A 13 -22.91 -17.36 5.93
C LEU A 13 -23.85 -18.17 5.03
N THR A 14 -25.04 -18.47 5.55
CA THR A 14 -26.17 -18.88 4.72
C THR A 14 -26.66 -17.65 3.96
N ALA A 15 -26.22 -17.49 2.71
CA ALA A 15 -26.87 -16.57 1.78
C ALA A 15 -28.24 -17.18 1.42
N CYS A 16 -29.30 -16.64 2.01
CA CYS A 16 -30.66 -16.91 1.59
C CYS A 16 -30.85 -16.26 0.21
N GLY A 17 -31.00 -17.10 -0.81
CA GLY A 17 -31.36 -16.68 -2.15
C GLY A 17 -32.79 -16.17 -2.20
N GLN A 18 -33.01 -15.14 -3.01
CA GLN A 18 -34.31 -14.83 -3.56
C GLN A 18 -34.19 -14.86 -5.08
N GLU A 19 -35.01 -15.74 -5.63
CA GLU A 19 -35.23 -16.09 -7.03
C GLU A 19 -35.81 -14.95 -7.85
N SER A 20 -35.30 -14.79 -9.08
CA SER A 20 -36.09 -14.42 -10.25
C SER A 20 -35.56 -15.17 -11.48
N ASN A 21 -36.39 -16.07 -11.99
CA ASN A 21 -36.40 -16.63 -13.33
C ASN A 21 -36.49 -15.46 -14.35
N ASP A 22 -35.77 -15.42 -15.45
CA ASP A 22 -36.09 -16.18 -16.67
C ASP A 22 -34.92 -16.06 -17.67
N LYS A 23 -34.52 -17.22 -18.21
CA LYS A 23 -34.19 -17.50 -19.62
C LYS A 23 -33.37 -16.46 -20.41
N ILE A 24 -32.14 -16.82 -20.78
CA ILE A 24 -31.62 -16.82 -22.17
C ILE A 24 -30.33 -17.65 -22.25
N GLU A 25 -30.46 -18.80 -22.91
CA GLU A 25 -29.57 -19.40 -23.91
C GLU A 25 -28.05 -19.42 -23.63
N GLN A 26 -27.60 -20.63 -23.31
CA GLN A 26 -26.26 -21.17 -23.51
C GLN A 26 -25.61 -20.73 -24.83
N ALA A 27 -24.54 -19.94 -24.75
CA ALA A 27 -23.52 -19.88 -25.79
C ALA A 27 -22.15 -19.49 -25.20
N LYS A 28 -21.28 -20.50 -25.08
CA LYS A 28 -19.85 -20.43 -25.44
C LYS A 28 -19.09 -19.16 -25.03
N ALA A 29 -18.34 -19.26 -23.94
CA ALA A 29 -16.94 -18.84 -23.93
C ALA A 29 -16.25 -19.42 -22.69
N ALA A 30 -15.43 -20.44 -22.90
CA ALA A 30 -14.27 -20.65 -22.04
C ALA A 30 -13.39 -19.40 -22.17
N SER A 31 -13.52 -18.52 -21.20
CA SER A 31 -12.58 -17.42 -20.98
C SER A 31 -12.31 -17.39 -19.49
N HIS A 32 -11.50 -18.35 -19.01
CA HIS A 32 -10.59 -17.99 -17.92
C HIS A 32 -9.72 -16.88 -18.47
N SER A 33 -10.17 -15.65 -18.31
CA SER A 33 -9.29 -14.50 -18.34
C SER A 33 -8.44 -14.64 -17.09
N THR A 34 -7.41 -15.47 -17.16
CA THR A 34 -6.26 -15.30 -16.27
C THR A 34 -5.71 -13.94 -16.66
N VAL A 35 -6.20 -12.91 -15.98
CA VAL A 35 -5.53 -11.62 -15.94
C VAL A 35 -4.17 -11.96 -15.38
N VAL A 36 -3.19 -12.11 -16.26
CA VAL A 36 -1.79 -12.04 -15.90
C VAL A 36 -1.65 -10.64 -15.33
N GLN A 37 -1.70 -10.52 -14.00
CA GLN A 37 -1.34 -9.30 -13.31
C GLN A 37 0.14 -9.12 -13.58
N VAL A 38 0.45 -8.37 -14.65
CA VAL A 38 1.81 -7.89 -14.87
C VAL A 38 2.14 -7.09 -13.61
N PRO A 39 3.27 -7.38 -12.95
CA PRO A 39 3.64 -6.64 -11.77
C PRO A 39 3.70 -5.15 -12.14
N VAL A 40 2.79 -4.36 -11.58
CA VAL A 40 2.76 -2.92 -11.84
C VAL A 40 3.89 -2.33 -11.02
N ALA A 41 4.83 -1.66 -11.68
CA ALA A 41 5.84 -0.86 -11.00
C ALA A 41 5.15 0.16 -10.11
N HIS A 42 5.55 0.22 -8.85
CA HIS A 42 5.03 1.18 -7.89
C HIS A 42 6.10 2.22 -7.61
N TRP A 43 5.70 3.48 -7.44
CA TRP A 43 6.61 4.59 -7.16
C TRP A 43 6.47 5.03 -5.71
N ALA A 44 7.54 5.47 -5.06
CA ALA A 44 7.50 6.00 -3.70
C ALA A 44 8.45 7.19 -3.57
N LEU A 45 8.28 7.94 -2.50
CA LEU A 45 9.29 8.90 -2.05
C LEU A 45 10.07 8.25 -0.92
N GLU A 46 11.38 8.11 -1.10
CA GLU A 46 12.30 7.84 -0.01
C GLU A 46 12.60 9.11 0.76
N LEU A 47 12.52 9.02 2.08
CA LEU A 47 12.69 10.12 3.01
C LEU A 47 14.04 10.00 3.71
N THR A 48 14.83 11.05 3.62
CA THR A 48 16.10 11.16 4.34
C THR A 48 16.10 12.43 5.18
N GLU A 49 16.64 12.36 6.39
CA GLU A 49 16.82 13.53 7.23
C GLU A 49 18.17 13.43 7.97
N GLY A 50 18.68 14.57 8.43
CA GLY A 50 19.96 14.64 9.13
C GLY A 50 20.06 13.69 10.33
N GLN A 51 21.27 13.27 10.67
CA GLN A 51 21.60 12.25 11.69
C GLN A 51 21.03 12.45 13.10
N ARG A 52 20.50 13.64 13.41
CA ARG A 52 19.89 13.96 14.72
C ARG A 52 18.37 13.86 14.72
N ALA A 53 17.75 13.74 13.55
CA ALA A 53 16.31 13.57 13.45
C ALA A 53 15.91 12.19 13.96
N THR A 54 14.72 12.12 14.55
CA THR A 54 14.15 10.85 15.02
C THR A 54 12.98 10.49 14.13
N ILE A 55 12.87 9.20 13.78
CA ILE A 55 11.77 8.70 12.94
C ILE A 55 10.41 9.10 13.53
N THR A 56 10.26 9.09 14.86
CA THR A 56 9.02 9.50 15.55
C THR A 56 8.69 10.98 15.32
N ASP A 57 9.66 11.88 15.46
CA ASP A 57 9.46 13.31 15.21
C ASP A 57 9.14 13.58 13.73
N THR A 58 9.91 12.99 12.81
CA THR A 58 9.70 13.12 11.37
C THR A 58 8.32 12.58 10.98
N THR A 59 7.91 11.43 11.53
CA THR A 59 6.57 10.85 11.32
C THR A 59 5.47 11.78 11.83
N GLY A 60 5.63 12.36 13.03
CA GLY A 60 4.67 13.32 13.57
C GLY A 60 4.49 14.53 12.66
N ARG A 61 5.60 15.14 12.21
CA ARG A 61 5.55 16.28 11.28
C ARG A 61 4.89 15.92 9.95
N LEU A 62 5.17 14.74 9.39
CA LEU A 62 4.55 14.26 8.14
C LEU A 62 3.04 14.05 8.30
N LEU A 63 2.61 13.37 9.36
CA LEU A 63 1.20 13.11 9.64
C LEU A 63 0.41 14.41 9.87
N ASP A 64 0.99 15.35 10.62
CA ASP A 64 0.41 16.69 10.84
C ASP A 64 0.20 17.48 9.53
N ASN A 65 0.94 17.13 8.47
CA ASN A 65 0.84 17.75 7.15
C ASN A 65 0.10 16.88 6.12
N GLY A 66 -0.49 15.75 6.54
CA GLY A 66 -1.32 14.89 5.71
C GLY A 66 -0.56 13.85 4.90
N PHE A 67 0.71 13.61 5.21
CA PHE A 67 1.52 12.57 4.58
C PHE A 67 1.63 11.37 5.52
N VAL A 68 1.34 10.17 5.00
CA VAL A 68 1.38 8.93 5.78
C VAL A 68 2.64 8.15 5.40
N PRO A 69 3.70 8.20 6.21
CA PRO A 69 4.91 7.46 5.91
C PRO A 69 4.80 6.01 6.42
N TYR A 70 5.64 5.14 5.87
CA TYR A 70 5.81 3.76 6.30
C TYR A 70 7.27 3.34 6.19
N ILE A 71 7.64 2.24 6.84
CA ILE A 71 8.98 1.66 6.74
C ILE A 71 8.89 0.40 5.89
N LEU A 72 9.75 0.31 4.88
CA LEU A 72 9.98 -0.90 4.11
C LEU A 72 11.38 -1.43 4.45
N GLU A 73 11.45 -2.66 4.95
CA GLU A 73 12.74 -3.33 5.11
C GLU A 73 13.08 -4.09 3.83
N LYS A 74 14.25 -3.81 3.26
CA LYS A 74 14.79 -4.47 2.07
C LYS A 74 16.25 -4.80 2.32
N ASP A 75 16.62 -6.07 2.15
CA ASP A 75 18.00 -6.54 2.33
C ASP A 75 18.60 -6.19 3.71
N GLY A 76 17.75 -6.13 4.75
CA GLY A 76 18.13 -5.74 6.12
C GLY A 76 18.31 -4.24 6.33
N VAL A 77 18.02 -3.41 5.32
CA VAL A 77 18.03 -1.95 5.38
C VAL A 77 16.61 -1.42 5.50
N GLN A 78 16.37 -0.51 6.44
CA GLN A 78 15.08 0.15 6.60
C GLN A 78 15.02 1.40 5.71
N HIS A 79 14.03 1.43 4.83
CA HIS A 79 13.71 2.56 3.97
C HIS A 79 12.46 3.27 4.51
N PHE A 80 12.54 4.57 4.73
CA PHE A 80 11.42 5.37 5.22
C PHE A 80 10.73 6.04 4.03
N LEU A 81 9.46 5.72 3.79
CA LEU A 81 8.81 5.94 2.49
C LEU A 81 7.45 6.62 2.61
N ILE A 82 7.00 7.27 1.53
CA ILE A 82 5.60 7.69 1.31
C ILE A 82 5.13 7.13 -0.04
N GLY A 83 3.88 6.62 -0.09
CA GLY A 83 3.30 5.94 -1.26
C GLY A 83 2.74 4.57 -0.89
N PRO A 84 2.68 3.59 -1.81
CA PRO A 84 3.09 3.67 -3.21
C PRO A 84 2.14 4.51 -4.11
N TYR A 85 2.67 4.98 -5.23
CA TYR A 85 1.99 5.72 -6.28
C TYR A 85 2.00 4.94 -7.59
N ALA A 86 0.95 5.12 -8.39
CA ALA A 86 0.79 4.39 -9.65
C ALA A 86 1.75 4.88 -10.76
N THR A 87 2.24 6.12 -10.65
CA THR A 87 3.12 6.74 -11.65
C THR A 87 4.20 7.58 -11.00
N GLU A 88 5.34 7.73 -11.67
CA GLU A 88 6.42 8.63 -11.26
C GLU A 88 5.94 10.08 -11.16
N ALA A 89 5.08 10.52 -12.08
CA ALA A 89 4.52 11.87 -12.09
C ALA A 89 3.72 12.16 -10.81
N GLN A 90 2.92 11.20 -10.34
CA GLN A 90 2.19 11.32 -9.08
C GLN A 90 3.14 11.41 -7.87
N ALA A 91 4.22 10.61 -7.85
CA ALA A 91 5.24 10.71 -6.80
C ALA A 91 5.93 12.08 -6.83
N ARG A 92 6.29 12.59 -8.02
CA ARG A 92 6.89 13.93 -8.17
C ARG A 92 5.94 15.05 -7.73
N GLU A 93 4.65 14.94 -8.02
CA GLU A 93 3.66 15.91 -7.53
C GLU A 93 3.64 15.95 -5.99
N VAL A 94 3.61 14.80 -5.33
CA VAL A 94 3.68 14.73 -3.87
C VAL A 94 5.01 15.29 -3.35
N GLN A 95 6.12 15.05 -4.05
CA GLN A 95 7.43 15.59 -3.71
C GLN A 95 7.41 17.12 -3.68
N GLU A 96 6.80 17.76 -4.68
CA GLU A 96 6.62 19.20 -4.70
C GLU A 96 5.68 19.67 -3.57
N GLN A 97 4.63 18.92 -3.26
CA GLN A 97 3.74 19.26 -2.14
C GLN A 97 4.47 19.27 -0.78
N ILE A 98 5.43 18.35 -0.57
CA ILE A 98 6.25 18.30 0.64
C ILE A 98 7.17 19.53 0.72
N LYS A 99 7.82 19.89 -0.39
CA LYS A 99 8.73 21.06 -0.47
C LYS A 99 8.03 22.39 -0.15
N LEU A 100 6.71 22.46 -0.37
CA LEU A 100 5.90 23.64 -0.06
C LEU A 100 5.52 23.75 1.43
N LYS A 101 5.85 22.76 2.27
CA LYS A 101 5.51 22.77 3.72
C LYS A 101 6.71 23.22 4.55
N PRO A 102 6.68 24.41 5.17
CA PRO A 102 7.78 24.88 6.02
C PRO A 102 8.07 23.95 7.22
N LYS A 103 7.03 23.27 7.73
CA LYS A 103 7.17 22.30 8.83
C LYS A 103 7.92 21.02 8.43
N LEU A 104 8.11 20.78 7.14
CA LEU A 104 8.83 19.61 6.60
C LEU A 104 10.23 19.99 6.09
N GLU A 105 10.68 21.23 6.34
CA GLU A 105 12.07 21.63 6.04
C GLU A 105 13.07 20.68 6.73
N GLY A 106 14.14 20.35 6.01
CA GLY A 106 15.16 19.40 6.44
C GLY A 106 14.88 17.95 6.06
N ILE A 107 13.65 17.60 5.66
CA ILE A 107 13.33 16.29 5.10
C ILE A 107 13.65 16.32 3.60
N GLU A 108 14.67 15.57 3.22
CA GLU A 108 15.02 15.31 1.83
C GLU A 108 14.15 14.18 1.29
N THR A 109 13.81 14.26 0.00
CA THR A 109 12.92 13.31 -0.65
C THR A 109 13.47 12.90 -2.01
N ASP A 110 13.48 11.60 -2.29
CA ASP A 110 13.92 11.03 -3.57
C ASP A 110 12.83 10.13 -4.14
N VAL A 111 12.52 10.30 -5.42
CA VAL A 111 11.53 9.44 -6.09
C VAL A 111 12.20 8.14 -6.50
N ILE A 112 11.67 7.02 -6.00
CA ILE A 112 12.20 5.67 -6.25
C ILE A 112 11.14 4.76 -6.87
N GLU A 113 11.59 3.80 -7.67
CA GLU A 113 10.77 2.69 -8.13
C GLU A 113 10.86 1.54 -7.11
N LEU A 114 9.72 1.10 -6.59
CA LEU A 114 9.62 -0.03 -5.70
C LEU A 114 9.66 -1.33 -6.50
N PRO A 115 10.30 -2.38 -5.95
CA PRO A 115 10.26 -3.68 -6.57
C PRO A 115 8.80 -4.15 -6.69
N PRO A 116 8.45 -4.85 -7.77
CA PRO A 116 7.15 -5.46 -7.88
C PRO A 116 6.93 -6.41 -6.70
N SER A 117 5.73 -6.36 -6.10
CA SER A 117 5.36 -7.31 -5.06
C SER A 117 5.43 -8.74 -5.64
N PRO A 118 6.08 -9.69 -4.95
CA PRO A 118 6.17 -11.08 -5.39
C PRO A 118 4.80 -11.77 -5.46
#